data_AF-A0A2A2LTV9-F1
#
_entry.id   AF-A0A2A2LTV9-F1
#
_cell.length_a   1.000
_cell.length_b   1.000
_cell.length_c   1.000
_cell.angle_alpha   90.00
_cell.angle_beta   90.00
_cell.angle_gamma   90.00
#
_symmetry.space_group_name_H-M   'P 1'
#
loop_
_entity.id
_entity.type
_entity.pdbx_description
1 polymer ?
#
loop_
_entity_poly.entity_id
_entity_poly.type
_entity_poly.pdbx_seq_one_letter_code
_entity_poly.pdbx_strand_id
1 'polypeptide(L)'
;MWRHGDRSPTKTWPKDAVKESDWIWGGGGLGQLSPRGMRQHLNLGMKLRNRYIDSNGTFPGFLPPSYRSDKMYIRSTDINRTLISAYSNMIGMYGQSNYGNQAQVDYPVTDGWPSGFVPVPIHTVDDDTDYMLNTDVYCPLRDKWWDAAKKSAEVQSFTNSPNVSQMLKNIANWTGLVNPQIEDFGTVSVGLSIEKIYFPERVYNYSWYSDAVFNQIDAMNDQVDLYQNGVFGKSK
;
A
#
# COMPACT_ATOMS: atom_id res chain seq x y z
N MET A 1 -3.58 -11.34 -7.54
CA MET A 1 -3.83 -10.24 -6.58
C MET A 1 -2.48 -9.71 -6.12
N TRP A 2 -2.30 -8.40 -6.11
CA TRP A 2 -1.06 -7.74 -5.68
C TRP A 2 -1.40 -6.48 -4.88
N ARG A 3 -0.54 -6.11 -3.93
CA ARG A 3 -0.58 -4.80 -3.27
C ARG A 3 -0.13 -3.71 -4.26
N HIS A 4 -0.57 -2.48 -4.03
CA HIS A 4 0.01 -1.30 -4.67
C HIS A 4 1.52 -1.17 -4.40
N GLY A 5 2.20 -0.33 -5.19
CA GLY A 5 3.61 -0.04 -5.01
C GLY A 5 3.89 0.91 -3.85
N ASP A 6 5.14 1.29 -3.70
CA ASP A 6 5.60 2.31 -2.77
C ASP A 6 4.78 3.62 -2.88
N ARG A 7 4.45 4.22 -1.72
CA ARG A 7 3.53 5.35 -1.58
C ARG A 7 3.90 6.27 -0.42
N SER A 8 3.31 7.45 -0.35
CA SER A 8 3.40 8.33 0.82
C SER A 8 2.57 7.75 1.99
N PRO A 9 2.80 8.17 3.24
CA PRO A 9 1.97 7.78 4.38
C PRO A 9 0.51 8.17 4.11
N THR A 10 -0.46 7.43 4.67
CA THR A 10 -1.88 7.77 4.56
C THR A 10 -2.37 8.67 5.69
N LYS A 11 -1.57 8.82 6.74
CA LYS A 11 -1.81 9.63 7.93
C LYS A 11 -0.46 10.19 8.41
N THR A 12 -0.52 11.25 9.19
CA THR A 12 0.61 11.89 9.90
C THR A 12 0.16 12.22 11.33
N TRP A 13 1.04 12.77 12.16
CA TRP A 13 0.74 13.17 13.54
C TRP A 13 1.06 14.66 13.79
N PRO A 14 0.50 15.28 14.85
CA PRO A 14 0.61 16.73 15.07
C PRO A 14 2.04 17.28 15.08
N LYS A 15 2.95 16.61 15.80
CA LYS A 15 4.37 17.01 15.94
C LYS A 15 5.29 16.43 14.86
N ASP A 16 4.74 15.91 13.78
CA ASP A 16 5.54 15.35 12.69
C ASP A 16 6.41 16.43 12.02
N ALA A 17 7.69 16.15 11.81
CA ALA A 17 8.65 17.01 11.12
C ALA A 17 8.48 16.92 9.59
N VAL A 18 7.82 15.87 9.09
CA VAL A 18 7.43 15.75 7.69
C VAL A 18 5.95 16.11 7.58
N LYS A 19 5.64 17.16 6.82
CA LYS A 19 4.27 17.62 6.61
C LYS A 19 3.73 17.06 5.30
N GLU A 20 2.40 17.05 5.18
CA GLU A 20 1.72 16.63 3.95
C GLU A 20 2.27 17.35 2.71
N SER A 21 2.58 18.65 2.84
CA SER A 21 3.14 19.47 1.77
C SER A 21 4.55 19.06 1.32
N ASP A 22 5.30 18.30 2.12
CA ASP A 22 6.61 17.78 1.71
C ASP A 22 6.48 16.61 0.70
N TRP A 23 5.33 15.93 0.68
CA TRP A 23 5.03 14.85 -0.26
C TRP A 23 4.56 15.45 -1.59
N ILE A 24 5.48 15.86 -2.46
CA ILE A 24 5.13 16.60 -3.69
C ILE A 24 4.91 15.72 -4.93
N TRP A 25 5.33 14.46 -4.89
CA TRP A 25 5.28 13.56 -6.04
C TRP A 25 3.97 12.77 -6.12
N GLY A 26 3.71 12.12 -7.25
CA GLY A 26 2.57 11.21 -7.40
C GLY A 26 1.19 11.89 -7.38
N GLY A 27 1.13 13.20 -7.61
CA GLY A 27 -0.07 14.02 -7.45
C GLY A 27 -0.06 14.86 -6.18
N GLY A 28 0.90 14.63 -5.28
CA GLY A 28 1.07 15.39 -4.05
C GLY A 28 0.19 14.89 -2.90
N GLY A 29 0.67 15.06 -1.67
CA GLY A 29 -0.04 14.74 -0.45
C GLY A 29 0.06 13.29 0.02
N LEU A 30 -0.81 12.95 0.97
CA LEU A 30 -0.81 11.65 1.64
C LEU A 30 -1.48 10.56 0.78
N GLY A 31 -1.02 9.32 0.97
CA GLY A 31 -1.58 8.11 0.38
C GLY A 31 -1.37 7.93 -1.13
N GLN A 32 -0.59 8.80 -1.77
CA GLN A 32 -0.34 8.78 -3.22
C GLN A 32 0.81 7.83 -3.60
N LEU A 33 0.77 7.28 -4.81
CA LEU A 33 1.79 6.36 -5.30
C LEU A 33 3.05 7.11 -5.72
N SER A 34 4.22 6.60 -5.35
CA SER A 34 5.49 7.23 -5.71
C SER A 34 5.96 6.83 -7.11
N PRO A 35 6.88 7.61 -7.72
CA PRO A 35 7.60 7.16 -8.92
C PRO A 35 8.36 5.84 -8.70
N ARG A 36 8.81 5.57 -7.47
CA ARG A 36 9.38 4.27 -7.09
C ARG A 36 8.32 3.17 -7.15
N GLY A 37 7.11 3.43 -6.66
CA GLY A 37 5.96 2.52 -6.72
C GLY A 37 5.50 2.22 -8.14
N MET A 38 5.43 3.23 -9.01
CA MET A 38 5.17 3.06 -10.44
C MET A 38 6.20 2.11 -11.07
N ARG A 39 7.50 2.34 -10.80
CA ARG A 39 8.60 1.48 -11.29
C ARG A 39 8.52 0.04 -10.77
N GLN A 40 8.15 -0.14 -9.50
CA GLN A 40 7.93 -1.48 -8.95
C GLN A 40 6.84 -2.23 -9.71
N HIS A 41 5.73 -1.57 -10.04
CA HIS A 41 4.66 -2.18 -10.81
C HIS A 41 5.00 -2.39 -12.27
N LEU A 42 5.73 -1.48 -12.91
CA LEU A 42 6.31 -1.70 -14.24
C LEU A 42 7.13 -2.99 -14.27
N ASN A 43 8.05 -3.14 -13.33
CA ASN A 43 8.90 -4.32 -13.23
C ASN A 43 8.09 -5.59 -12.93
N LEU A 44 7.06 -5.50 -12.09
CA LEU A 44 6.15 -6.62 -11.85
C LEU A 44 5.40 -7.01 -13.13
N GLY A 45 4.92 -6.04 -13.91
CA GLY A 45 4.28 -6.28 -15.20
C GLY A 45 5.19 -7.01 -16.19
N MET A 46 6.45 -6.57 -16.30
CA MET A 46 7.45 -7.24 -17.14
C MET A 46 7.71 -8.68 -16.68
N LYS A 47 7.76 -8.92 -15.36
CA LYS A 47 7.88 -10.28 -14.81
C LYS A 47 6.66 -11.15 -15.11
N LEU A 48 5.44 -10.58 -15.06
CA LEU A 48 4.22 -11.29 -15.41
C LEU A 48 4.17 -11.62 -16.90
N ARG A 49 4.61 -10.71 -17.76
CA ARG A 49 4.76 -10.98 -19.19
C ARG A 49 5.74 -12.12 -19.43
N ASN A 50 6.94 -12.03 -18.86
CA ASN A 50 7.93 -13.09 -19.01
C ASN A 50 7.38 -14.42 -18.50
N ARG A 51 6.61 -14.41 -17.41
CA ARG A 51 6.03 -15.64 -16.86
C ARG A 51 4.93 -16.25 -17.75
N TYR A 52 4.05 -15.45 -18.34
CA TYR A 52 2.78 -15.94 -18.93
C TYR A 52 2.62 -15.74 -20.44
N ILE A 53 3.51 -14.98 -21.09
CA ILE A 53 3.38 -14.60 -22.49
C ILE A 53 4.61 -15.03 -23.27
N ASP A 54 5.80 -14.57 -22.83
CA ASP A 54 7.02 -14.72 -23.61
C ASP A 54 7.41 -16.20 -23.81
N SER A 55 7.97 -16.51 -24.97
CA SER A 55 8.31 -17.88 -25.38
C SER A 55 9.41 -18.52 -24.51
N ASN A 56 10.28 -17.70 -23.91
CA ASN A 56 11.31 -18.13 -22.96
C ASN A 56 10.83 -18.11 -21.50
N GLY A 57 9.52 -17.93 -21.30
CA GLY A 57 8.86 -17.82 -20.01
C GLY A 57 8.63 -19.13 -19.28
N THR A 58 8.01 -19.03 -18.10
CA THR A 58 7.59 -20.22 -17.31
C THR A 58 6.36 -20.91 -17.92
N PHE A 59 5.41 -20.13 -18.42
CA PHE A 59 4.15 -20.57 -19.04
C PHE A 59 3.98 -19.88 -20.39
N PRO A 60 4.84 -20.22 -21.38
CA PRO A 60 4.86 -19.52 -22.65
C PRO A 60 3.51 -19.62 -23.36
N GLY A 61 3.01 -18.49 -23.87
CA GLY A 61 1.76 -18.42 -24.62
C GLY A 61 0.48 -18.69 -23.82
N PHE A 62 0.53 -18.72 -22.48
CA PHE A 62 -0.70 -18.81 -21.66
C PHE A 62 -1.62 -17.61 -21.92
N LEU A 63 -1.03 -16.42 -22.09
CA LEU A 63 -1.70 -15.21 -22.56
C LEU A 63 -1.15 -14.78 -23.94
N PRO A 64 -1.98 -14.12 -24.75
CA PRO A 64 -1.57 -13.61 -26.06
C PRO A 64 -0.48 -12.53 -25.95
N PRO A 65 0.39 -12.38 -26.96
CA PRO A 65 1.41 -11.32 -27.00
C PRO A 65 0.86 -9.89 -26.92
N SER A 66 -0.23 -9.63 -27.65
CA SER A 66 -1.00 -8.38 -27.59
C SER A 66 -2.18 -8.49 -26.63
N TYR A 67 -2.64 -7.35 -26.11
CA TYR A 67 -3.79 -7.34 -25.20
C TYR A 67 -5.06 -7.86 -25.89
N ARG A 68 -5.84 -8.66 -25.16
CA ARG A 68 -7.15 -9.15 -25.60
C ARG A 68 -8.15 -9.05 -24.46
N SER A 69 -9.23 -8.31 -24.69
CA SER A 69 -10.28 -8.09 -23.68
C SER A 69 -11.03 -9.36 -23.31
N ASP A 70 -11.09 -10.36 -24.21
CA ASP A 70 -11.72 -11.66 -23.94
C ASP A 70 -10.83 -12.61 -23.11
N LYS A 71 -9.57 -12.24 -22.82
CA LYS A 71 -8.60 -13.09 -22.12
C LYS A 71 -8.21 -12.58 -20.74
N MET A 72 -8.47 -11.31 -20.44
CA MET A 72 -8.01 -10.70 -19.20
C MET A 72 -9.00 -9.65 -18.69
N TYR A 73 -9.27 -9.73 -17.39
CA TYR A 73 -10.03 -8.74 -16.64
C TYR A 73 -9.16 -8.17 -15.52
N ILE A 74 -9.06 -6.85 -15.44
CA ILE A 74 -8.27 -6.15 -14.44
C ILE A 74 -9.23 -5.35 -13.57
N ARG A 75 -9.14 -5.55 -12.26
CA ARG A 75 -9.91 -4.81 -11.28
C ARG A 75 -8.98 -4.19 -10.24
N SER A 76 -9.27 -2.95 -9.87
CA SER A 76 -8.64 -2.21 -8.78
C SER A 76 -9.69 -1.89 -7.71
N THR A 77 -9.24 -1.49 -6.52
CA THR A 77 -10.06 -0.64 -5.64
C THR A 77 -10.08 0.79 -6.18
N ASP A 78 -11.05 1.61 -5.79
CA ASP A 78 -11.17 3.01 -6.21
C ASP A 78 -10.28 3.94 -5.38
N ILE A 79 -8.97 3.69 -5.45
CA ILE A 79 -7.95 4.49 -4.79
C ILE A 79 -6.85 4.81 -5.79
N ASN A 80 -6.47 6.08 -5.91
CA ASN A 80 -5.45 6.55 -6.86
C ASN A 80 -4.21 5.65 -6.90
N ARG A 81 -3.66 5.28 -5.74
CA ARG A 81 -2.45 4.45 -5.68
C ARG A 81 -2.62 3.04 -6.25
N THR A 82 -3.79 2.42 -6.14
CA THR A 82 -4.04 1.07 -6.66
C THR A 82 -4.33 1.14 -8.16
N LEU A 83 -5.11 2.12 -8.62
CA LEU A 83 -5.36 2.38 -10.04
C LEU A 83 -4.06 2.67 -10.80
N ILE A 84 -3.24 3.62 -10.32
CA ILE A 84 -1.96 3.98 -10.94
C ILE A 84 -0.99 2.79 -10.91
N SER A 85 -0.99 1.98 -9.84
CA SER A 85 -0.19 0.76 -9.76
C SER A 85 -0.61 -0.24 -10.84
N ALA A 86 -1.92 -0.44 -11.04
CA ALA A 86 -2.44 -1.35 -12.05
C ALA A 86 -2.13 -0.85 -13.47
N TYR A 87 -2.23 0.46 -13.75
CA TYR A 87 -1.79 1.04 -15.03
C TYR A 87 -0.29 0.83 -15.26
N SER A 88 0.53 1.13 -14.25
CA SER A 88 1.99 0.92 -14.33
C SER A 88 2.35 -0.54 -14.61
N ASN A 89 1.59 -1.48 -14.02
CA ASN A 89 1.75 -2.91 -14.27
C ASN A 89 1.39 -3.29 -15.71
N MET A 90 0.27 -2.78 -16.24
CA MET A 90 -0.14 -3.05 -17.62
C MET A 90 0.83 -2.42 -18.64
N ILE A 91 1.41 -1.26 -18.34
CA ILE A 91 2.51 -0.68 -19.14
C ILE A 91 3.71 -1.64 -19.17
N GLY A 92 4.03 -2.28 -18.05
CA GLY A 92 5.11 -3.26 -17.97
C GLY A 92 4.79 -4.58 -18.69
N MET A 93 3.53 -4.99 -18.70
CA MET A 93 3.11 -6.28 -19.26
C MET A 93 2.82 -6.24 -20.77
N TYR A 94 2.22 -5.14 -21.22
CA TYR A 94 1.77 -4.95 -22.61
C TYR A 94 2.27 -3.66 -23.25
N GLY A 95 2.73 -2.66 -22.51
CA GLY A 95 3.06 -1.34 -23.06
C GLY A 95 4.51 -1.11 -23.51
N GLN A 96 5.34 -2.15 -23.61
CA GLN A 96 6.73 -2.00 -24.08
C GLN A 96 6.84 -2.20 -25.59
N SER A 97 7.87 -1.59 -26.18
CA SER A 97 8.21 -1.81 -27.59
C SER A 97 8.48 -3.29 -27.88
N ASN A 98 8.11 -3.74 -29.08
CA ASN A 98 8.32 -5.12 -29.55
C ASN A 98 7.52 -6.21 -28.81
N TYR A 99 6.52 -5.83 -28.01
CA TYR A 99 5.67 -6.80 -27.30
C TYR A 99 4.56 -7.41 -28.16
N GLY A 100 4.58 -7.16 -29.47
CA GLY A 100 3.64 -7.74 -30.43
C GLY A 100 2.40 -6.89 -30.69
N ASN A 101 2.28 -5.72 -30.05
CA ASN A 101 1.21 -4.78 -30.35
C ASN A 101 1.41 -4.12 -31.72
N GLN A 102 0.32 -3.91 -32.43
CA GLN A 102 0.29 -3.38 -33.79
C GLN A 102 -0.25 -1.94 -33.79
N ALA A 103 0.52 -1.04 -34.39
CA ALA A 103 0.10 0.32 -34.68
C ALA A 103 -1.16 0.33 -35.56
N GLN A 104 -2.10 1.24 -35.28
CA GLN A 104 -3.44 1.33 -35.91
C GLN A 104 -4.37 0.13 -35.66
N VAL A 105 -4.00 -0.81 -34.78
CA VAL A 105 -4.88 -1.91 -34.32
C VAL A 105 -5.05 -1.83 -32.81
N ASP A 106 -3.93 -1.84 -32.07
CA ASP A 106 -3.93 -1.83 -30.60
C ASP A 106 -3.77 -0.40 -30.03
N TYR A 107 -3.22 0.53 -30.83
CA TYR A 107 -3.04 1.94 -30.46
C TYR A 107 -2.94 2.85 -31.69
N PRO A 108 -3.35 4.14 -31.60
CA PRO A 108 -3.28 5.08 -32.71
C PRO A 108 -1.85 5.54 -33.01
N VAL A 109 -1.56 5.82 -34.28
CA VAL A 109 -0.34 6.54 -34.69
C VAL A 109 -0.72 8.00 -34.90
N THR A 110 -0.56 8.81 -33.86
CA THR A 110 -0.83 10.25 -33.91
C THR A 110 0.14 11.00 -33.02
N ASP A 111 0.44 12.25 -33.38
CA ASP A 111 1.28 13.11 -32.56
C ASP A 111 0.67 13.29 -31.16
N GLY A 112 1.53 13.17 -30.15
CA GLY A 112 1.12 13.23 -28.73
C GLY A 112 0.70 11.88 -28.14
N TRP A 113 0.51 10.81 -28.93
CA TRP A 113 0.27 9.48 -28.38
C TRP A 113 1.58 8.84 -27.88
N PRO A 114 1.63 8.26 -26.67
CA PRO A 114 2.85 7.64 -26.17
C PRO A 114 3.23 6.40 -27.01
N SER A 115 4.49 6.30 -27.41
CA SER A 115 4.98 5.23 -28.27
C SER A 115 4.72 3.85 -27.66
N GLY A 116 3.99 2.99 -28.39
CA GLY A 116 3.71 1.61 -27.98
C GLY A 116 2.72 1.46 -26.81
N PHE A 117 2.12 2.56 -26.35
CA PHE A 117 1.15 2.51 -25.26
C PHE A 117 -0.17 1.92 -25.72
N VAL A 118 -0.50 0.75 -25.17
CA VAL A 118 -1.80 0.08 -25.35
C VAL A 118 -2.66 0.37 -24.12
N PRO A 119 -3.83 1.00 -24.30
CA PRO A 119 -4.74 1.26 -23.20
C PRO A 119 -5.41 -0.05 -22.77
N VAL A 120 -5.11 -0.51 -21.55
CA VAL A 120 -5.76 -1.66 -20.94
C VAL A 120 -6.81 -1.15 -19.94
N PRO A 121 -8.09 -1.54 -20.06
CA PRO A 121 -9.13 -1.12 -19.14
C PRO A 121 -8.87 -1.66 -17.73
N ILE A 122 -9.02 -0.77 -16.74
CA ILE A 122 -8.93 -1.10 -15.32
C ILE A 122 -10.29 -0.78 -14.72
N HIS A 123 -10.99 -1.82 -14.31
CA HIS A 123 -12.31 -1.67 -13.73
C HIS A 123 -12.18 -1.37 -12.24
N THR A 124 -13.07 -0.53 -11.75
CA THR A 124 -13.21 -0.26 -10.33
C THR A 124 -14.69 -0.15 -9.98
N VAL A 125 -14.98 -0.19 -8.69
CA VAL A 125 -16.26 0.20 -8.12
C VAL A 125 -15.95 1.17 -6.98
N ASP A 126 -16.93 1.99 -6.63
CA ASP A 126 -16.83 2.97 -5.54
C ASP A 126 -16.28 2.33 -4.25
N ASP A 127 -15.34 3.02 -3.59
CA ASP A 127 -14.53 2.46 -2.49
C ASP A 127 -15.40 2.00 -1.30
N ASP A 128 -16.45 2.76 -0.98
CA ASP A 128 -17.39 2.47 0.12
C ASP A 128 -18.33 1.30 -0.18
N THR A 129 -18.39 0.86 -1.43
CA THR A 129 -19.23 -0.26 -1.90
C THR A 129 -18.41 -1.40 -2.53
N ASP A 130 -17.08 -1.36 -2.41
CA ASP A 130 -16.21 -2.44 -2.88
C ASP A 130 -16.13 -3.60 -1.88
N TYR A 131 -17.16 -4.46 -1.88
CA TYR A 131 -17.21 -5.66 -1.03
C TYR A 131 -16.24 -6.79 -1.42
N MET A 132 -15.37 -6.59 -2.42
CA MET A 132 -14.49 -7.64 -2.93
C MET A 132 -13.01 -7.38 -2.66
N LEU A 133 -12.51 -6.18 -2.95
CA LEU A 133 -11.10 -5.83 -2.77
C LEU A 133 -10.85 -4.87 -1.61
N ASN A 134 -11.83 -4.07 -1.21
CA ASN A 134 -11.70 -3.19 -0.06
C ASN A 134 -12.04 -3.95 1.24
N THR A 135 -11.02 -4.29 2.01
CA THR A 135 -11.18 -4.94 3.32
C THR A 135 -11.68 -4.00 4.40
N ASP A 136 -11.62 -2.69 4.15
CA ASP A 136 -11.93 -1.63 5.11
C ASP A 136 -13.37 -1.10 4.96
N VAL A 137 -14.11 -1.60 3.96
CA VAL A 137 -15.54 -1.32 3.74
C VAL A 137 -16.32 -1.36 5.06
N TYR A 138 -17.25 -0.42 5.23
CA TYR A 138 -18.02 -0.29 6.45
C TYR A 138 -18.75 -1.60 6.81
N CYS A 139 -18.42 -2.14 7.98
CA CYS A 139 -19.00 -3.38 8.50
C CYS A 139 -19.25 -3.23 10.00
N PRO A 140 -20.50 -2.94 10.43
CA PRO A 140 -20.82 -2.76 11.85
C PRO A 140 -20.44 -3.96 12.73
N LEU A 141 -20.49 -5.16 12.15
CA LEU A 141 -20.13 -6.38 12.86
C LEU A 141 -18.62 -6.48 13.11
N ARG A 142 -17.77 -5.99 12.19
CA ARG A 142 -16.32 -5.92 12.39
C ARG A 142 -15.99 -5.04 13.59
N ASP A 143 -16.60 -3.85 13.66
CA ASP A 143 -16.37 -2.91 14.76
C ASP A 143 -16.84 -3.50 16.09
N LYS A 144 -18.01 -4.15 16.10
CA LYS A 144 -18.52 -4.86 17.29
C LYS A 144 -17.55 -5.96 17.75
N TRP A 145 -16.98 -6.74 16.83
CA TRP A 145 -16.01 -7.77 17.17
C TRP A 145 -14.70 -7.19 17.65
N TRP A 146 -14.23 -6.08 17.08
CA TRP A 146 -13.03 -5.40 17.56
C TRP A 146 -13.23 -4.84 18.98
N ASP A 147 -14.39 -4.24 19.27
CA ASP A 147 -14.73 -3.79 20.61
C ASP A 147 -14.85 -4.93 21.62
N ALA A 148 -15.33 -6.10 21.20
CA ALA A 148 -15.34 -7.30 22.02
C ALA A 148 -13.91 -7.85 22.24
N ALA A 149 -13.09 -7.88 21.19
CA ALA A 149 -11.69 -8.32 21.25
C ALA A 149 -10.88 -7.46 22.22
N LYS A 150 -11.03 -6.14 22.18
CA LYS A 150 -10.42 -5.20 23.14
C LYS A 150 -10.79 -5.48 24.60
N LYS A 151 -11.93 -6.13 24.88
CA LYS A 151 -12.35 -6.53 26.24
C LYS A 151 -11.87 -7.91 26.64
N SER A 152 -11.29 -8.68 25.72
CA SER A 152 -10.75 -10.01 26.01
C SER A 152 -9.54 -9.92 26.95
N ALA A 153 -9.32 -10.98 27.73
CA ALA A 153 -8.17 -11.05 28.64
C ALA A 153 -6.83 -10.90 27.91
N GLU A 154 -6.72 -11.43 26.70
CA GLU A 154 -5.48 -11.39 25.91
C GLU A 154 -5.13 -9.96 25.46
N VAL A 155 -6.08 -9.25 24.83
CA VAL A 155 -5.84 -7.88 24.36
C VAL A 155 -5.69 -6.91 25.52
N GLN A 156 -6.44 -7.10 26.61
CA GLN A 156 -6.26 -6.32 27.84
C GLN A 156 -4.89 -6.58 28.47
N SER A 157 -4.41 -7.82 28.49
CA SER A 157 -3.07 -8.14 29.03
C SER A 157 -1.97 -7.52 28.18
N PHE A 158 -2.11 -7.53 26.85
CA PHE A 158 -1.18 -6.83 25.94
C PHE A 158 -1.20 -5.32 26.19
N THR A 159 -2.38 -4.70 26.14
CA THR A 159 -2.58 -3.24 26.28
C THR A 159 -2.06 -2.72 27.61
N ASN A 160 -2.37 -3.42 28.71
CA ASN A 160 -1.99 -3.05 30.06
C ASN A 160 -0.58 -3.53 30.44
N SER A 161 0.14 -4.21 29.54
CA SER A 161 1.52 -4.59 29.82
C SER A 161 2.38 -3.35 30.04
N PRO A 162 3.38 -3.39 30.94
CA PRO A 162 4.22 -2.23 31.23
C PRO A 162 4.85 -1.59 29.99
N ASN A 163 5.30 -2.42 29.03
CA ASN A 163 5.95 -1.95 27.81
C ASN A 163 4.97 -1.22 26.89
N VAL A 164 3.79 -1.79 26.63
CA VAL A 164 2.79 -1.19 25.73
C VAL A 164 2.21 0.09 26.35
N SER A 165 1.84 0.04 27.62
CA SER A 165 1.33 1.20 28.35
C SER A 165 2.35 2.34 28.42
N GLN A 166 3.64 2.03 28.60
CA GLN A 166 4.69 3.04 28.56
C GLN A 166 4.89 3.59 27.14
N MET A 167 4.84 2.74 26.11
CA MET A 167 4.97 3.18 24.72
C MET A 167 3.84 4.12 24.30
N LEU A 168 2.59 3.86 24.71
CA LEU A 168 1.47 4.77 24.45
C LEU A 168 1.68 6.15 25.07
N LYS A 169 2.18 6.21 26.31
CA LYS A 169 2.55 7.50 26.96
C LYS A 169 3.67 8.21 26.21
N ASN A 170 4.67 7.46 25.78
CA ASN A 170 5.77 8.00 24.99
C ASN A 170 5.28 8.58 23.66
N ILE A 171 4.47 7.82 22.92
CA ILE A 171 3.85 8.26 21.66
C ILE A 171 3.05 9.54 21.89
N ALA A 172 2.19 9.61 22.91
CA ALA A 172 1.43 10.81 23.22
C ALA A 172 2.35 12.05 23.35
N ASN A 173 3.44 11.90 24.10
CA ASN A 173 4.41 12.98 24.33
C ASN A 173 5.18 13.36 23.05
N TRP A 174 5.65 12.37 22.30
CA TRP A 174 6.52 12.52 21.13
C TRP A 174 5.76 13.04 19.90
N THR A 175 4.58 12.51 19.64
CA THR A 175 3.80 12.78 18.42
C THR A 175 2.76 13.88 18.62
N GLY A 176 2.39 14.15 19.87
CA GLY A 176 1.32 15.10 20.21
C GLY A 176 -0.09 14.54 20.02
N LEU A 177 -0.24 13.23 19.82
CA LEU A 177 -1.55 12.57 19.80
C LEU A 177 -2.24 12.68 21.17
N VAL A 178 -3.56 12.94 21.15
CA VAL A 178 -4.38 13.02 22.36
C VAL A 178 -4.93 11.63 22.67
N ASN A 179 -4.57 11.08 23.83
CA ASN A 179 -5.01 9.75 24.30
C ASN A 179 -4.82 8.62 23.27
N PRO A 180 -3.60 8.39 22.76
CA PRO A 180 -3.37 7.37 21.74
C PRO A 180 -3.77 5.99 22.26
N GLN A 181 -4.33 5.19 21.37
CA GLN A 181 -4.70 3.80 21.59
C GLN A 181 -3.72 2.86 20.88
N ILE A 182 -3.84 1.56 21.11
CA ILE A 182 -2.95 0.55 20.50
C ILE A 182 -3.00 0.58 18.96
N GLU A 183 -4.11 1.03 18.38
CA GLU A 183 -4.28 1.21 16.94
C GLU A 183 -3.39 2.34 16.37
N ASP A 184 -2.96 3.30 17.20
CA ASP A 184 -2.10 4.41 16.77
C ASP A 184 -0.64 3.99 16.55
N PHE A 185 -0.23 2.80 17.00
CA PHE A 185 1.08 2.23 16.65
C PHE A 185 1.28 2.15 15.14
N GLY A 186 0.23 1.79 14.39
CA GLY A 186 0.27 1.70 12.94
C GLY A 186 0.49 3.05 12.26
N THR A 187 -0.15 4.11 12.76
CA THR A 187 0.06 5.48 12.24
C THR A 187 1.53 5.87 12.35
N VAL A 188 2.15 5.66 13.52
CA VAL A 188 3.54 6.04 13.79
C VAL A 188 4.52 5.13 13.05
N SER A 189 4.34 3.80 13.12
CA SER A 189 5.24 2.84 12.45
C SER A 189 5.23 3.06 10.94
N VAL A 190 4.05 3.15 10.32
CA VAL A 190 3.93 3.32 8.86
C VAL A 190 4.50 4.67 8.44
N GLY A 191 4.21 5.77 9.15
CA GLY A 191 4.79 7.08 8.83
C GLY A 191 6.31 7.06 8.88
N LEU A 192 6.89 6.63 10.01
CA LEU A 192 8.35 6.54 10.17
C LEU A 192 9.00 5.63 9.13
N SER A 193 8.42 4.46 8.83
CA SER A 193 9.00 3.52 7.86
C SER A 193 9.12 4.13 6.45
N ILE A 194 8.15 4.95 6.05
CA ILE A 194 8.14 5.63 4.76
C ILE A 194 9.03 6.88 4.82
N GLU A 195 8.95 7.68 5.88
CA GLU A 195 9.78 8.88 6.05
C GLU A 195 11.26 8.56 6.12
N LYS A 196 11.67 7.43 6.69
CA LYS A 196 13.07 6.98 6.67
C LYS A 196 13.61 6.79 5.24
N ILE A 197 12.74 6.48 4.27
CA ILE A 197 13.13 6.29 2.87
C ILE A 197 13.35 7.65 2.19
N TYR A 198 12.51 8.64 2.49
CA TYR A 198 12.41 9.89 1.72
C TYR A 198 12.96 11.13 2.44
N PHE A 199 12.90 11.15 3.76
CA PHE A 199 13.33 12.24 4.65
C PHE A 199 14.15 11.72 5.85
N PRO A 200 15.17 10.86 5.63
CA PRO A 200 15.88 10.18 6.72
C PRO A 200 16.43 11.17 7.76
N GLU A 201 17.03 12.28 7.33
CA GLU A 201 17.60 13.28 8.23
C GLU A 201 16.57 13.86 9.21
N ARG A 202 15.33 14.09 8.75
CA ARG A 202 14.26 14.61 9.61
C ARG A 202 13.84 13.58 10.67
N VAL A 203 13.81 12.30 10.29
CA VAL A 203 13.50 11.21 11.21
C VAL A 203 14.61 11.03 12.25
N TYR A 204 15.87 10.97 11.81
CA TYR A 204 17.01 10.79 12.70
C TYR A 204 17.25 11.99 13.64
N ASN A 205 16.70 13.16 13.32
CA ASN A 205 16.75 14.34 14.18
C ASN A 205 15.74 14.34 15.34
N TYR A 206 14.77 13.42 15.37
CA TYR A 206 13.92 13.26 16.54
C TYR A 206 14.75 12.80 17.73
N SER A 207 14.72 13.56 18.83
CA SER A 207 15.45 13.23 20.06
C SER A 207 15.04 11.91 20.70
N TRP A 208 13.83 11.42 20.38
CA TRP A 208 13.28 10.17 20.88
C TRP A 208 13.45 8.99 19.92
N TYR A 209 13.84 9.25 18.66
CA TYR A 209 13.94 8.20 17.67
C TYR A 209 15.22 7.39 17.85
N SER A 210 15.08 6.07 17.72
CA SER A 210 16.17 5.14 17.44
C SER A 210 15.60 3.96 16.67
N ASP A 211 16.45 3.21 15.95
CA ASP A 211 15.97 2.01 15.25
C ASP A 211 15.39 0.97 16.24
N ALA A 212 15.90 0.92 17.48
CA ALA A 212 15.35 0.07 18.52
C ALA A 212 13.92 0.49 18.93
N VAL A 213 13.67 1.80 19.11
CA VAL A 213 12.33 2.33 19.40
C VAL A 213 11.39 2.08 18.23
N PHE A 214 11.83 2.33 16.99
CA PHE A 214 11.05 2.04 15.79
C PHE A 214 10.64 0.57 15.72
N ASN A 215 11.59 -0.36 15.89
CA ASN A 215 11.32 -1.80 15.86
C ASN A 215 10.34 -2.24 16.97
N GLN A 216 10.37 -1.59 18.14
CA GLN A 216 9.40 -1.86 19.21
C GLN A 216 7.99 -1.42 18.82
N ILE A 217 7.83 -0.22 18.26
CA ILE A 217 6.52 0.28 17.80
C ILE A 217 6.00 -0.61 16.67
N ASP A 218 6.87 -1.02 15.74
CA ASP A 218 6.50 -1.88 14.61
C ASP A 218 6.04 -3.26 15.09
N ALA A 219 6.77 -3.89 16.02
CA ALA A 219 6.36 -5.15 16.62
C ALA A 219 5.02 -5.06 17.39
N MET A 220 4.79 -3.94 18.09
CA MET A 220 3.51 -3.69 18.75
C MET A 220 2.36 -3.52 17.75
N ASN A 221 2.58 -2.79 16.65
CA ASN A 221 1.60 -2.69 15.57
C ASN A 221 1.30 -4.08 14.98
N ASP A 222 2.35 -4.85 14.71
CA ASP A 222 2.24 -6.20 14.15
C ASP A 222 1.41 -7.14 15.03
N GLN A 223 1.51 -6.99 16.36
CA GLN A 223 0.67 -7.73 17.30
C GLN A 223 -0.79 -7.24 17.28
N VAL A 224 -1.02 -5.93 17.17
CA VAL A 224 -2.38 -5.37 17.04
C VAL A 224 -3.04 -5.86 15.75
N ASP A 225 -2.30 -5.92 14.65
CA ASP A 225 -2.78 -6.46 13.37
C ASP A 225 -3.21 -7.93 13.50
N LEU A 226 -2.50 -8.76 14.28
CA LEU A 226 -2.95 -10.12 14.55
C LEU A 226 -4.31 -10.15 15.24
N TYR A 227 -4.51 -9.32 16.28
CA TYR A 227 -5.78 -9.26 17.01
C TYR A 227 -6.93 -8.75 16.13
N GLN A 228 -6.69 -7.72 15.31
CA GLN A 228 -7.69 -7.19 14.37
C GLN A 228 -8.09 -8.24 13.31
N ASN A 229 -7.17 -9.14 12.95
CA ASN A 229 -7.42 -10.27 12.05
C ASN A 229 -7.93 -11.54 12.76
N GLY A 230 -8.27 -11.45 14.05
CA GLY A 230 -8.81 -12.57 14.82
C GLY A 230 -7.80 -13.67 15.15
N VAL A 231 -6.50 -13.37 15.07
CA VAL A 231 -5.42 -14.30 15.41
C VAL A 231 -5.00 -14.09 16.86
N PHE A 232 -5.52 -14.96 17.73
CA PHE A 232 -5.26 -14.98 19.17
C PHE A 232 -4.31 -16.12 19.56
N GLY A 233 -3.66 -16.01 20.71
CA GLY A 233 -2.72 -17.02 21.24
C GLY A 233 -1.37 -17.09 20.51
N LYS A 234 -1.06 -16.09 19.69
CA LYS A 234 0.22 -15.97 18.97
C LYS A 234 0.86 -14.62 19.24
N SER A 235 2.17 -14.64 19.48
CA SER A 235 3.00 -13.45 19.45
C SER A 235 3.87 -13.43 18.19
N LYS A 236 4.05 -12.27 17.59
CA LYS A 236 5.10 -12.06 16.59
C LYS A 236 6.45 -11.80 17.27
#